data_AF-A0A0M1J2P2-F1
#
_entry.id   AF-A0A0M1J2P2-F1
#
_cell.length_a   1.000
_cell.length_b   1.000
_cell.length_c   1.000
_cell.angle_alpha   90.00
_cell.angle_beta   90.00
_cell.angle_gamma   90.00
#
_symmetry.space_group_name_H-M   'P 1'
#
loop_
_entity.id
_entity.type
_entity.pdbx_description
1 polymer ?
#
loop_
_entity_poly.entity_id
_entity_poly.type
_entity_poly.pdbx_seq_one_letter_code
_entity_poly.pdbx_strand_id
1 'polypeptide(L)'
;IDSIYLIAPTSTPERIQRICAVARGFVYYVSMRGVTGALHLDLQEVTNRLNIIRKLTTLPIGVGFGIKDSDTAARMASVADAVVVGSAIVRQIENLKDQPDKILEVIGAFLRDLRTALDTTQKANLF
;
A
#
# COMPACT_ATOMS: atom_id res chain seq x y z
N ILE A 1 17.95 12.45 -2.84
CA ILE A 1 16.85 11.62 -3.39
C ILE A 1 17.06 10.22 -2.85
N ASP A 2 16.04 9.61 -2.24
CA ASP A 2 16.11 8.26 -1.70
C ASP A 2 15.66 7.21 -2.72
N SER A 3 16.33 6.06 -2.73
CA SER A 3 15.99 4.94 -3.61
C SER A 3 14.97 4.01 -2.95
N ILE A 4 13.72 4.07 -3.41
CA ILE A 4 12.64 3.18 -2.98
C ILE A 4 12.66 1.93 -3.86
N TYR A 5 12.92 0.77 -3.27
CA TYR A 5 12.97 -0.50 -3.99
C TYR A 5 11.72 -1.35 -3.76
N LEU A 6 11.38 -2.14 -4.78
CA LEU A 6 10.23 -3.03 -4.75
C LEU A 6 10.61 -4.41 -4.22
N ILE A 7 9.75 -4.96 -3.36
CA ILE A 7 9.77 -6.38 -2.97
C ILE A 7 8.50 -7.02 -3.56
N ALA A 8 8.66 -8.12 -4.28
CA ALA A 8 7.57 -8.92 -4.82
C ALA A 8 7.33 -10.20 -3.99
N PRO A 9 6.15 -10.84 -4.07
CA PRO A 9 5.87 -12.10 -3.35
C PRO A 9 6.83 -13.25 -3.69
N THR A 10 7.42 -13.19 -4.89
CA THR A 10 8.41 -14.14 -5.42
C THR A 10 9.85 -13.79 -5.04
N SER A 11 10.09 -12.69 -4.32
CA SER A 11 11.44 -12.30 -3.90
C SER A 11 11.94 -13.26 -2.82
N THR A 12 13.11 -13.85 -3.06
CA THR A 12 13.75 -14.73 -2.07
C THR A 12 14.28 -13.92 -0.89
N PRO A 13 14.51 -14.54 0.28
CA PRO A 13 15.11 -13.87 1.44
C PRO A 13 16.44 -13.17 1.11
N GLU A 14 17.29 -13.79 0.31
CA GLU A 14 18.60 -13.23 -0.09
C GLU A 14 18.41 -11.98 -0.96
N ARG A 15 17.41 -12.00 -1.86
CA ARG A 15 17.07 -10.84 -2.68
C ARG A 15 16.52 -9.71 -1.82
N ILE A 16 15.66 -10.01 -0.85
CA ILE A 16 15.12 -9.03 0.10
C ILE A 16 16.26 -8.38 0.89
N GLN A 17 17.18 -9.16 1.45
CA GLN A 17 18.34 -8.63 2.18
C GLN A 17 19.20 -7.70 1.31
N ARG A 18 19.49 -8.09 0.07
CA ARG A 18 20.24 -7.23 -0.86
C ARG A 18 19.51 -5.93 -1.17
N ILE A 19 18.20 -5.98 -1.36
CA ILE A 19 17.36 -4.80 -1.56
C ILE A 19 17.44 -3.89 -0.32
N CYS A 20 17.24 -4.45 0.87
CA CYS A 20 17.21 -3.69 2.12
C CYS A 20 18.56 -3.06 2.48
N ALA A 21 19.69 -3.64 2.03
CA ALA A 21 21.01 -3.05 2.22
C ALA A 21 21.18 -1.70 1.48
N VAL A 22 20.56 -1.57 0.30
CA VAL A 22 20.71 -0.38 -0.58
C VAL A 22 19.49 0.55 -0.57
N ALA A 23 18.33 0.07 -0.14
CA ALA A 23 17.12 0.87 -0.04
C ALA A 23 17.26 1.97 1.03
N ARG A 24 16.58 3.09 0.81
CA ARG A 24 16.47 4.23 1.73
C ARG A 24 15.01 4.69 1.79
N GLY A 25 14.63 5.41 2.84
CA GLY A 25 13.24 5.80 3.07
C GLY A 25 12.38 4.61 3.51
N PHE A 26 11.85 3.84 2.56
CA PHE A 26 11.01 2.66 2.80
C PHE A 26 11.22 1.60 1.71
N VAL A 27 10.76 0.38 1.96
CA VAL A 27 10.64 -0.66 0.93
C VAL A 27 9.19 -0.82 0.52
N TYR A 28 8.94 -0.96 -0.79
CA TYR A 28 7.59 -1.08 -1.31
C TYR A 28 7.30 -2.55 -1.62
N TYR A 29 6.54 -3.21 -0.74
CA TYR A 29 5.99 -4.53 -1.00
C TYR A 29 4.79 -4.42 -1.96
N VAL A 30 4.96 -4.93 -3.17
CA VAL A 30 3.96 -4.85 -4.24
C VAL A 30 3.18 -6.15 -4.38
N SER A 31 1.91 -6.04 -4.73
CA SER A 31 1.12 -7.18 -5.17
C SER A 31 1.38 -7.47 -6.64
N MET A 32 1.52 -8.75 -7.00
CA MET A 32 1.33 -9.16 -8.38
C MET A 32 -0.17 -9.28 -8.66
N ARG A 33 -0.81 -8.17 -9.05
CA ARG A 33 -2.05 -8.29 -9.83
C ARG A 33 -1.70 -9.04 -11.11
N GLY A 34 -1.94 -10.35 -11.17
CA GLY A 34 -1.63 -11.13 -12.37
C GLY A 34 -1.44 -12.64 -12.25
N VAL A 35 -1.50 -13.27 -11.07
CA VAL A 35 -1.64 -14.73 -10.99
C VAL A 35 -3.11 -15.09 -10.74
N THR A 36 -3.69 -15.76 -11.74
CA THR A 36 -5.09 -16.14 -11.92
C THR A 36 -5.80 -16.58 -10.64
N GLY A 37 -6.91 -15.91 -10.28
CA GLY A 37 -7.89 -16.36 -9.27
C GLY A 37 -8.03 -15.49 -8.01
N ALA A 38 -7.05 -14.67 -7.66
CA ALA A 38 -7.10 -13.84 -6.45
C ALA A 38 -7.84 -12.51 -6.68
N LEU A 39 -9.16 -12.56 -6.78
CA LEU A 39 -10.01 -11.36 -6.79
C LEU A 39 -10.10 -10.66 -5.41
N HIS A 40 -9.63 -11.32 -4.35
CA HIS A 40 -9.72 -10.85 -2.97
C HIS A 40 -8.34 -10.63 -2.34
N LEU A 41 -8.25 -9.56 -1.55
CA LEU A 41 -7.12 -9.28 -0.69
C LEU A 41 -7.06 -10.32 0.43
N ASP A 42 -6.07 -11.21 0.41
CA ASP A 42 -5.78 -12.07 1.56
C ASP A 42 -4.89 -11.32 2.56
N LEU A 43 -5.54 -10.73 3.57
CA LEU A 43 -4.86 -10.03 4.67
C LEU A 43 -3.91 -10.94 5.44
N GLN A 44 -4.23 -12.22 5.60
CA GLN A 44 -3.42 -13.15 6.36
C GLN A 44 -2.12 -13.47 5.62
N GLU A 45 -2.21 -13.72 4.32
CA GLU A 45 -1.02 -13.93 3.47
C GLU A 45 -0.12 -12.70 3.48
N VAL A 46 -0.69 -11.51 3.32
CA VAL A 46 0.06 -10.24 3.37
C VAL A 46 0.74 -10.08 4.73
N THR A 47 0.03 -10.30 5.83
CA THR A 47 0.57 -10.21 7.20
C THR A 47 1.75 -11.15 7.40
N ASN A 48 1.61 -12.41 6.98
CA ASN A 48 2.67 -13.41 7.09
C ASN A 48 3.93 -12.98 6.31
N ARG A 49 3.74 -12.45 5.10
CA ARG A 49 4.84 -11.94 4.27
C ARG A 49 5.50 -10.70 4.86
N LEU A 50 4.73 -9.75 5.36
CA LEU A 50 5.25 -8.56 6.04
C LEU A 50 6.08 -8.96 7.26
N ASN A 51 5.62 -9.92 8.07
CA ASN A 51 6.38 -10.41 9.22
C ASN A 51 7.73 -11.04 8.84
N ILE A 52 7.83 -11.69 7.68
CA ILE A 52 9.11 -12.20 7.18
C ILE A 52 10.01 -11.03 6.75
N ILE A 53 9.48 -10.07 6.00
CA ILE A 53 10.25 -8.91 5.52
C ILE A 53 10.76 -8.07 6.71
N ARG A 54 9.93 -7.84 7.74
CA ARG A 54 10.31 -7.11 8.97
C ARG A 54 11.49 -7.74 9.70
N LYS A 55 11.73 -9.05 9.56
CA LYS A 55 12.92 -9.71 10.14
C LYS A 55 14.21 -9.43 9.35
N LEU A 56 14.09 -8.91 8.14
CA LEU A 56 15.21 -8.69 7.21
C LEU A 56 15.55 -7.20 7.03
N THR A 57 14.77 -6.28 7.61
CA THR A 57 14.96 -4.84 7.49
C THR A 57 14.37 -4.06 8.65
N THR A 58 14.96 -2.91 8.94
CA THR A 58 14.41 -1.90 9.85
C THR A 58 13.68 -0.77 9.11
N LEU A 59 13.68 -0.79 7.77
CA LEU A 59 12.98 0.20 6.96
C LEU A 59 11.46 -0.02 7.07
N PRO A 60 10.65 1.06 7.09
CA PRO A 60 9.21 0.96 6.92
C PRO A 60 8.84 0.19 5.65
N ILE A 61 7.73 -0.54 5.70
CA ILE A 61 7.20 -1.32 4.59
C ILE A 61 5.90 -0.69 4.09
N GLY A 62 5.95 -0.13 2.89
CA GLY A 62 4.79 0.36 2.16
C GLY A 62 4.13 -0.75 1.33
N VAL A 63 2.80 -0.75 1.24
CA VAL A 63 2.04 -1.78 0.53
C VAL A 63 1.07 -1.20 -0.49
N GLY A 64 0.91 -1.87 -1.63
CA GLY A 64 0.11 -1.39 -2.78
C GLY A 64 -0.79 -2.49 -3.35
N PHE A 65 -1.70 -3.01 -2.51
CA PHE A 65 -2.51 -4.19 -2.83
C PHE A 65 -3.88 -3.82 -3.36
N GLY A 66 -3.93 -2.88 -4.31
CA GLY A 66 -5.19 -2.53 -4.96
C GLY A 66 -6.20 -1.84 -4.05
N ILE A 67 -5.71 -1.03 -3.10
CA ILE A 67 -6.51 -0.20 -2.22
C ILE A 67 -7.43 0.71 -3.05
N LYS A 68 -8.73 0.53 -2.89
CA LYS A 68 -9.77 1.20 -3.70
C LYS A 68 -10.70 2.11 -2.89
N ASP A 69 -10.73 1.93 -1.58
CA ASP A 69 -11.63 2.61 -0.64
C ASP A 69 -10.98 2.69 0.76
N SER A 70 -11.60 3.49 1.64
CA SER A 70 -11.13 3.76 3.00
C SER A 70 -11.10 2.51 3.89
N ASP A 71 -12.04 1.61 3.69
CA ASP A 71 -12.15 0.34 4.42
C ASP A 71 -10.98 -0.60 4.09
N THR A 72 -10.66 -0.76 2.80
CA THR A 72 -9.48 -1.51 2.36
C THR A 72 -8.18 -0.84 2.81
N ALA A 73 -8.11 0.49 2.82
CA ALA A 73 -6.95 1.23 3.32
C ALA A 73 -6.72 1.00 4.83
N ALA A 74 -7.77 1.12 5.63
CA ALA A 74 -7.73 0.86 7.08
C ALA A 74 -7.28 -0.56 7.39
N ARG A 75 -7.89 -1.56 6.73
CA ARG A 75 -7.48 -2.96 6.89
C ARG A 75 -6.01 -3.19 6.56
N MET A 76 -5.49 -2.62 5.47
CA MET A 76 -4.06 -2.75 5.15
C MET A 76 -3.16 -2.03 6.16
N ALA A 77 -3.57 -0.86 6.63
CA ALA A 77 -2.81 -0.10 7.62
C ALA A 77 -2.73 -0.76 9.00
N SER A 78 -3.60 -1.74 9.28
CA SER A 78 -3.48 -2.56 10.49
C SER A 78 -2.24 -3.47 10.48
N VAL A 79 -1.64 -3.73 9.32
CA VAL A 79 -0.51 -4.68 9.17
C VAL A 79 0.74 -4.07 8.51
N ALA A 80 0.59 -2.98 7.76
CA ALA A 80 1.68 -2.31 7.04
C ALA A 80 1.97 -0.91 7.60
N ASP A 81 3.20 -0.42 7.38
CA ASP A 81 3.63 0.90 7.88
C ASP A 81 3.12 2.05 7.01
N ALA A 82 2.86 1.78 5.73
CA ALA A 82 2.29 2.74 4.79
C ALA A 82 1.42 2.05 3.74
N VAL A 83 0.40 2.76 3.26
CA VAL A 83 -0.47 2.31 2.17
C VAL A 83 -0.28 3.19 0.93
N VAL A 84 -0.13 2.55 -0.23
CA VAL A 84 0.09 3.22 -1.52
C VAL A 84 -1.15 3.06 -2.40
N VAL A 85 -1.75 4.19 -2.77
CA VAL A 85 -2.98 4.24 -3.56
C VAL A 85 -2.70 4.88 -4.92
N GLY A 86 -2.76 4.08 -5.99
CA GLY A 86 -2.52 4.54 -7.36
C GLY A 86 -3.76 4.39 -8.24
N SER A 87 -4.10 3.14 -8.60
CA SER A 87 -5.16 2.84 -9.58
C SER A 87 -6.54 3.45 -9.24
N ALA A 88 -6.87 3.59 -7.95
CA ALA A 88 -8.13 4.21 -7.53
C ALA A 88 -8.17 5.71 -7.87
N ILE A 89 -7.08 6.44 -7.64
CA ILE A 89 -6.96 7.87 -7.96
C ILE A 89 -7.03 8.05 -9.47
N VAL A 90 -6.27 7.26 -10.23
CA VAL A 90 -6.28 7.33 -11.70
C VAL A 90 -7.66 7.03 -12.27
N ARG A 91 -8.39 6.05 -11.72
CA ARG A 91 -9.77 5.75 -12.13
C ARG A 91 -10.73 6.90 -11.83
N GLN A 92 -10.59 7.59 -10.70
CA GLN A 92 -11.41 8.77 -10.40
C GLN A 92 -11.15 9.90 -11.40
N ILE A 93 -9.87 10.13 -11.77
CA ILE A 93 -9.50 11.10 -12.81
C ILE A 93 -10.14 10.71 -14.15
N GLU A 94 -10.04 9.45 -14.55
CA GLU A 94 -10.60 8.93 -15.80
C GLU A 94 -12.12 9.10 -15.86
N ASN A 95 -12.83 8.81 -14.76
CA ASN A 95 -14.29 8.99 -14.67
C ASN A 95 -14.72 10.46 -14.80
N LEU A 96 -13.82 11.40 -14.52
CA LEU A 96 -14.06 12.84 -14.58
C LEU A 96 -13.42 13.50 -15.81
N LYS A 97 -13.02 12.73 -16.82
CA LYS A 97 -12.39 13.24 -18.05
C LYS A 97 -13.20 14.36 -18.74
N ASP A 98 -14.52 14.33 -18.63
CA ASP A 98 -15.44 15.31 -19.22
C ASP A 98 -15.81 16.47 -18.26
N GLN A 99 -15.30 16.44 -17.01
CA GLN A 99 -15.55 17.43 -15.95
C GLN A 99 -14.23 17.73 -15.20
N PRO A 100 -13.18 18.25 -15.88
CA PRO A 100 -11.84 18.41 -15.32
C PRO A 100 -11.80 19.39 -14.13
N ASP A 101 -12.72 20.35 -14.08
CA ASP A 101 -12.91 21.29 -12.99
C ASP A 101 -13.26 20.62 -11.65
N LYS A 102 -13.88 19.44 -11.69
CA LYS A 102 -14.26 18.67 -10.49
C LYS A 102 -13.18 17.73 -9.97
N ILE A 103 -12.10 17.51 -10.73
CA ILE A 103 -11.07 16.50 -10.40
C ILE A 103 -10.44 16.78 -9.03
N LEU A 104 -10.02 18.02 -8.77
CA LEU A 104 -9.35 18.37 -7.52
C LEU A 104 -10.29 18.22 -6.31
N GLU A 105 -11.56 18.58 -6.47
CA GLU A 105 -12.57 18.44 -5.42
C GLU A 105 -12.78 16.97 -5.06
N VAL A 106 -13.04 16.13 -6.06
CA VAL A 106 -13.36 14.70 -5.87
C VAL A 106 -12.15 13.93 -5.33
N ILE A 107 -10.95 14.16 -5.88
CA ILE A 107 -9.72 13.53 -5.35
C ILE A 107 -9.45 14.02 -3.94
N GLY A 108 -9.61 15.31 -3.67
CA GLY A 108 -9.43 15.88 -2.34
C GLY A 108 -10.36 15.23 -1.31
N ALA A 109 -11.63 15.03 -1.66
CA ALA A 109 -12.59 14.33 -0.81
C ALA A 109 -12.18 12.87 -0.58
N PHE A 110 -11.86 12.15 -1.65
CA PHE A 110 -11.40 10.76 -1.56
C PHE A 110 -10.16 10.61 -0.65
N LEU A 111 -9.15 11.47 -0.80
CA LEU A 111 -7.96 11.44 0.04
C LEU A 111 -8.26 11.76 1.51
N ARG A 112 -9.20 12.67 1.80
CA ARG A 112 -9.65 12.96 3.17
C ARG A 112 -10.31 11.75 3.81
N ASP A 113 -11.16 11.03 3.07
CA ASP A 113 -11.81 9.82 3.57
C ASP A 113 -10.80 8.71 3.88
N LEU A 114 -9.82 8.51 2.97
CA LEU A 114 -8.72 7.57 3.21
C LEU A 114 -7.93 7.98 4.47
N ARG A 115 -7.53 9.25 4.58
CA ARG A 115 -6.73 9.74 5.72
C ARG A 115 -7.47 9.55 7.05
N THR A 116 -8.76 9.90 7.09
CA THR A 116 -9.60 9.74 8.29
C THR A 116 -9.66 8.29 8.76
N ALA A 117 -9.82 7.35 7.83
CA ALA A 117 -9.86 5.92 8.15
C ALA A 117 -8.51 5.40 8.68
N LEU A 118 -7.40 5.88 8.09
CA LEU A 118 -6.05 5.54 8.55
C LEU A 118 -5.75 6.10 9.96
N ASP A 119 -6.13 7.34 10.24
CA ASP A 119 -5.93 7.97 11.55
C ASP A 119 -6.74 7.29 12.65
N THR A 120 -7.97 6.86 12.32
CA THR A 120 -8.82 6.11 13.25
C THR A 120 -8.23 4.75 13.58
N THR A 121 -7.66 4.07 12.58
CA THR A 121 -6.99 2.77 12.75
C THR A 121 -5.73 2.91 13.61
N GLN A 122 -4.93 3.96 13.39
CA GLN A 122 -3.70 4.18 14.16
C GLN A 122 -3.99 4.45 15.64
N LYS A 123 -5.06 5.19 15.95
CA LYS A 123 -5.52 5.39 17.33
C LYS A 123 -5.93 4.08 18.00
N ALA A 124 -6.60 3.18 17.28
CA ALA A 124 -7.04 1.90 17.82
C ALA A 124 -5.88 0.95 18.19
N ASN A 125 -4.71 1.10 17.56
CA ASN A 125 -3.52 0.27 17.85
C ASN A 125 -2.67 0.80 19.02
N LEU A 126 -3.02 1.95 19.60
CA LEU A 126 -2.30 2.61 20.71
C LEU A 126 -2.98 2.44 22.08
N PHE A 127 -4.12 1.74 22.12
CA PHE A 127 -4.89 1.39 23.33
C PHE A 127 -5.12 -0.12 23.40
#